data_AF-A0A4V1UMG0-F1
#
_entry.id   AF-A0A4V1UMG0-F1
#
_cell.length_a   1.000
_cell.length_b   1.000
_cell.length_c   1.000
_cell.angle_alpha   90.00
_cell.angle_beta   90.00
_cell.angle_gamma   90.00
#
_symmetry.space_group_name_H-M   'P 1'
#
loop_
_entity.id
_entity.type
_entity.pdbx_description
1 polymer ?
#
loop_
_entity_poly.entity_id
_entity_poly.type
_entity_poly.pdbx_seq_one_letter_code
_entity_poly.pdbx_strand_id
1 'polypeptide(L)' 'GMTPVEYINQQRLALASQLLRTTSRSLEDISMECGFNNLTNFNKNFKQFKKMIPSDYKLYLKNKDRNVRISATAG' A
#
# COMPACT_ATOMS: atom_id res chain seq x y z
N GLY A 1 3.81 24.49 -0.52
CA GLY A 1 5.01 23.95 0.16
C GLY A 1 4.61 22.69 0.90
N MET A 2 5.54 21.75 1.09
CA MET A 2 5.30 20.52 1.85
C MET A 2 5.79 20.71 3.28
N THR A 3 4.97 20.36 4.26
CA THR A 3 5.41 20.35 5.66
C THR A 3 6.32 19.15 5.93
N PRO A 4 7.23 19.21 6.93
CA PRO A 4 8.04 18.06 7.30
C PRO A 4 7.22 16.80 7.63
N VAL A 5 6.03 17.00 8.23
CA VAL A 5 5.10 15.92 8.56
C VAL A 5 4.54 15.25 7.30
N GLU A 6 4.17 16.02 6.28
CA GLU A 6 3.71 15.46 5.01
C GLU A 6 4.82 14.67 4.31
N TYR A 7 6.05 15.16 4.33
CA TYR A 7 7.20 14.44 3.76
C TYR A 7 7.40 13.08 4.44
N ILE A 8 7.41 13.07 5.79
CA ILE A 8 7.54 11.84 6.56
C ILE A 8 6.39 10.87 6.25
N ASN A 9 5.16 11.36 6.19
CA ASN A 9 4.00 10.54 5.84
C ASN A 9 4.13 9.96 4.43
N GLN A 10 4.63 10.72 3.45
CA GLN A 10 4.88 10.19 2.11
C GLN A 10 5.89 9.04 2.11
N GLN A 11 7.00 9.17 2.86
CA GLN A 11 7.98 8.08 2.98
C GLN A 11 7.36 6.84 3.63
N ARG A 12 6.59 7.01 4.71
CA ARG A 12 5.87 5.90 5.36
C ARG A 12 4.89 5.21 4.42
N LEU A 13 4.14 5.97 3.61
CA LEU A 13 3.17 5.42 2.66
C LEU A 13 3.84 4.78 1.44
N ALA A 14 5.02 5.24 1.06
CA ALA A 14 5.84 4.60 0.02
C ALA A 14 6.30 3.21 0.50
N LEU A 15 6.81 3.11 1.72
CA LEU A 15 7.16 1.83 2.35
C LEU A 15 5.93 0.90 2.45
N ALA A 16 4.80 1.41 2.93
CA ALA A 16 3.56 0.63 3.01
C ALA A 16 3.14 0.07 1.64
N SER A 17 3.26 0.87 0.57
CA SER A 17 2.95 0.45 -0.79
C SER A 17 3.85 -0.69 -1.27
N GLN A 18 5.12 -0.68 -0.87
CA GLN A 18 6.06 -1.77 -1.16
C GLN A 18 5.67 -3.03 -0.38
N LEU A 19 5.43 -2.93 0.93
CA LEU A 19 5.05 -4.06 1.78
C LEU A 19 3.74 -4.72 1.32
N LEU A 20 2.75 -3.92 0.87
CA LEU A 20 1.49 -4.43 0.31
C LEU A 20 1.69 -5.22 -0.99
N ARG A 21 2.79 -4.97 -1.71
CA ARG A 21 3.12 -5.67 -2.96
C ARG A 21 3.98 -6.91 -2.72
N THR A 22 4.92 -6.84 -1.79
CA THR A 22 5.93 -7.90 -1.61
C THR A 22 5.56 -8.89 -0.51
N THR A 23 4.56 -8.59 0.32
CA THR A 23 4.21 -9.42 1.47
C THR A 23 2.72 -9.76 1.49
N SER A 24 2.38 -10.82 2.22
CA SER A 24 0.99 -11.21 2.49
C SER A 24 0.46 -10.69 3.84
N ARG A 25 1.23 -9.86 4.56
CA ARG A 25 0.93 -9.38 5.92
C ARG A 25 -0.40 -8.62 5.99
N SER A 26 -1.00 -8.57 7.19
CA SER A 26 -2.25 -7.85 7.42
C SER A 26 -2.06 -6.33 7.23
N LEU A 27 -3.15 -5.61 6.99
CA LEU A 27 -3.08 -4.14 6.90
C LEU A 27 -2.67 -3.51 8.24
N GLU A 28 -3.04 -4.14 9.35
CA GLU A 28 -2.69 -3.70 10.71
C GLU A 28 -1.18 -3.81 10.93
N ASP A 29 -0.57 -4.97 10.63
CA ASP A 29 0.87 -5.17 10.75
C ASP A 29 1.66 -4.16 9.91
N ILE A 30 1.25 -3.99 8.64
CA ILE A 30 1.91 -3.05 7.72
C ILE A 30 1.77 -1.61 8.24
N SER A 31 0.61 -1.23 8.78
CA SER A 31 0.40 0.11 9.32
C SER A 31 1.29 0.39 10.53
N MET A 32 1.45 -0.58 11.43
CA MET A 32 2.32 -0.48 12.61
C MET A 32 3.79 -0.41 12.20
N GLU A 33 4.23 -1.26 11.27
CA GLU A 33 5.60 -1.28 10.75
C GLU A 33 5.97 0.03 10.03
N CYS A 34 5.01 0.67 9.37
CA CYS A 34 5.20 1.98 8.74
C CYS A 34 5.07 3.16 9.72
N GLY A 35 4.90 2.91 11.02
CA GLY A 35 4.86 3.95 12.06
C GLY A 35 3.53 4.71 12.17
N PHE A 36 2.41 4.09 11.76
CA PHE A 36 1.08 4.63 12.02
C PHE A 36 0.51 4.09 13.33
N ASN A 37 -0.03 4.99 14.16
CA ASN A 37 -0.60 4.63 15.46
C ASN A 37 -1.93 3.86 15.35
N ASN A 38 -2.66 4.02 14.25
CA ASN A 38 -3.90 3.28 14.03
C ASN A 38 -4.23 3.15 12.54
N LEU A 39 -5.04 2.13 12.24
CA LEU A 39 -5.44 1.79 10.89
C LEU A 39 -6.31 2.86 10.22
N THR A 40 -7.14 3.58 10.98
CA THR A 40 -7.99 4.66 10.44
C THR A 40 -7.16 5.80 9.86
N ASN A 41 -6.13 6.25 10.56
CA ASN A 41 -5.26 7.31 10.10
C ASN A 41 -4.42 6.84 8.91
N PHE A 42 -3.90 5.61 8.97
CA PHE A 42 -3.22 4.98 7.84
C PHE A 42 -4.10 4.95 6.59
N ASN A 43 -5.33 4.43 6.69
CA ASN A 43 -6.26 4.33 5.56
C ASN A 43 -6.57 5.70 4.94
N LYS A 44 -6.80 6.73 5.77
CA LYS A 44 -7.04 8.11 5.29
C LYS A 44 -5.84 8.66 4.52
N ASN A 45 -4.64 8.59 5.12
CA ASN A 45 -3.42 9.09 4.51
C ASN A 45 -3.06 8.30 3.24
N PHE A 46 -3.17 6.98 3.26
CA PHE A 46 -2.90 6.13 2.11
C PHE A 46 -3.88 6.40 0.96
N LYS A 47 -5.17 6.59 1.25
CA LYS A 47 -6.16 6.99 0.25
C LYS A 47 -5.84 8.36 -0.35
N GLN A 48 -5.37 9.32 0.43
CA GLN A 48 -4.97 10.62 -0.10
C GLN A 48 -3.76 10.52 -1.03
N PHE A 49 -2.78 9.68 -0.67
CA PHE A 49 -1.52 9.50 -1.39
C PHE A 49 -1.66 8.64 -2.66
N LYS A 50 -2.31 7.48 -2.59
CA LYS A 50 -2.50 6.54 -3.71
C LYS A 50 -3.84 6.68 -4.43
N LYS A 51 -4.74 7.55 -3.94
CA LYS A 51 -6.13 7.69 -4.44
C LYS A 51 -6.99 6.43 -4.32
N MET A 52 -6.54 5.46 -3.53
CA MET A 52 -7.21 4.18 -3.28
C MET A 52 -6.91 3.72 -1.87
N ILE A 53 -7.85 3.02 -1.24
CA ILE A 53 -7.63 2.47 0.11
C ILE A 53 -6.67 1.25 0.07
N PRO A 54 -5.91 0.98 1.15
CA PRO A 54 -4.90 -0.08 1.18
C PRO A 54 -5.46 -1.48 0.83
N SER A 55 -6.68 -1.79 1.27
CA SER A 55 -7.35 -3.06 0.97
C SER A 55 -7.57 -3.25 -0.53
N ASP A 56 -8.10 -2.23 -1.19
CA ASP A 56 -8.38 -2.24 -2.63
C ASP A 56 -7.07 -2.28 -3.42
N TYR A 57 -6.04 -1.56 -2.96
CA TYR A 57 -4.71 -1.62 -3.54
C TYR A 57 -4.12 -3.04 -3.47
N LYS A 58 -4.23 -3.72 -2.33
CA LYS A 58 -3.77 -5.11 -2.17
C LYS A 58 -4.52 -6.07 -3.10
N LEU A 59 -5.84 -5.90 -3.25
CA LEU A 59 -6.65 -6.71 -4.17
C LEU A 59 -6.29 -6.43 -5.64
N TYR A 60 -6.13 -5.16 -6.01
CA TYR A 60 -5.70 -4.74 -7.34
C TYR A 60 -4.37 -5.38 -7.72
N LEU A 61 -3.38 -5.36 -6.82
CA LEU A 61 -2.09 -6.01 -7.04
C LEU A 61 -2.24 -7.52 -7.24
N LYS A 62 -2.99 -8.20 -6.37
CA LYS A 62 -3.26 -9.65 -6.48
C LYS A 62 -3.90 -10.01 -7.83
N ASN A 63 -4.80 -9.19 -8.35
CA ASN A 63 -5.44 -9.40 -9.64
C ASN A 63 -4.49 -9.10 -10.81
N LYS A 64 -3.64 -8.08 -10.68
CA LYS A 64 -2.62 -7.76 -11.67
C LYS A 64 -1.59 -8.87 -11.81
N ASP A 65 -1.07 -9.39 -10.70
CA ASP A 65 -0.12 -10.51 -10.69
C ASP A 65 -0.73 -11.78 -11.30
N ARG A 66 -2.03 -12.02 -11.07
CA ARG A 66 -2.74 -13.13 -11.74
C ARG A 66 -2.79 -12.94 -13.24
N ASN A 67 -3.22 -11.78 -13.74
CA ASN A 67 -3.34 -11.50 -15.18
C ASN A 67 -1.99 -11.61 -15.92
N VAL A 68 -0.88 -11.18 -15.30
CA VAL A 68 0.46 -11.30 -15.89
C VAL A 68 0.90 -12.76 -16.06
N ARG A 69 0.52 -13.65 -15.14
CA ARG A 69 0.89 -15.07 -15.21
C ARG A 69 0.10 -15.84 -16.28
N ILE A 70 -1.11 -15.41 -16.61
CA ILE A 70 -1.94 -16.06 -17.65
C ILE A 70 -1.44 -15.73 -19.06
N SER A 71 -0.91 -14.51 -19.26
CA SER A 71 -0.33 -14.09 -20.56
C SER A 71 1.04 -14.71 -20.86
N ALA A 72 1.72 -15.29 -19.87
CA ALA A 72 3.07 -15.84 -20.02
C ALA A 72 3.09 -17.33 -20.45
N THR A 73 1.92 -17.97 -20.57
CA THR A 73 1.79 -19.41 -20.92
C THR A 73 1.20 -19.63 -22.32
N ALA A 74 1.05 -18.58 -23.13
CA ALA A 74 0.66 -18.67 -24.53
C ALA A 74 1.91 -18.51 -25.41
N GLY A 75 2.69 -19.58 -25.56
CA GLY A 75 3.90 -19.65 -26.38
C GLY A 75 4.36 -21.08 -26.53
#